data_AF-A0A2E8DPC9-F1
#
_entry.id   AF-A0A2E8DPC9-F1
#
_cell.length_a   1.000
_cell.length_b   1.000
_cell.length_c   1.000
_cell.angle_alpha   90.00
_cell.angle_beta   90.00
_cell.angle_gamma   90.00
#
_symmetry.space_group_name_H-M   'P 1'
#
loop_
_entity.id
_entity.type
_entity.pdbx_description
1 polymer ?
#
loop_
_entity_poly.entity_id
_entity_poly.type
_entity_poly.pdbx_seq_one_letter_code
_entity_poly.pdbx_strand_id
1 'polypeptide(L)'
;MKLVPKGEKTKPFWIDTTEVTVGQFKKFSLESNYQLDPTLWEKIQNFSFGGQHPIIYVSWADAVAYCKWSGKRLPREEEWEWAARGKLEGKIYPWGNDHRKARDYANLNGKVGKDKWEYLSPVGSFKPNGYGLYDMSGNVWEWCQDWYDDNRTRYRLLRGGSWVNDVKSLEVENRSSPAPYLRQNYIGFRCVVSTIDQ
;
A
#
# COMPACT_ATOMS: atom_id res chain seq x y z
N MET A 1 -7.98 -2.61 -11.02
CA MET A 1 -7.36 -3.84 -10.49
C MET A 1 -6.61 -4.56 -11.59
N LYS A 2 -5.61 -5.39 -11.25
CA LYS A 2 -4.91 -6.31 -12.16
C LYS A 2 -4.99 -7.72 -11.61
N LEU A 3 -5.13 -8.70 -12.51
CA LEU A 3 -5.04 -10.11 -12.16
C LEU A 3 -3.56 -10.46 -11.97
N VAL A 4 -3.23 -10.97 -10.78
CA VAL A 4 -1.94 -11.56 -10.47
C VAL A 4 -2.09 -13.08 -10.59
N PRO A 5 -1.24 -13.76 -11.40
CA PRO A 5 -1.33 -15.20 -11.58
C PRO A 5 -0.94 -15.94 -10.29
N LYS A 6 -1.27 -17.23 -10.25
CA LYS A 6 -0.88 -18.14 -9.17
C LYS A 6 0.62 -17.98 -8.86
N GLY A 7 0.95 -17.82 -7.58
CA GLY A 7 2.31 -17.88 -7.07
C GLY A 7 2.59 -19.18 -6.32
N GLU A 8 3.78 -19.28 -5.75
CA GLU A 8 4.18 -20.46 -4.97
C GLU A 8 3.25 -20.71 -3.77
N LYS A 9 2.84 -19.63 -3.09
CA LYS A 9 2.01 -19.66 -1.87
C LYS A 9 0.62 -19.06 -2.06
N THR A 10 0.27 -18.64 -3.28
CA THR A 10 -0.93 -17.86 -3.56
C THR A 10 -1.72 -18.45 -4.72
N LYS A 11 -3.05 -18.51 -4.57
CA LYS A 11 -3.97 -18.68 -5.72
C LYS A 11 -3.95 -17.42 -6.58
N PRO A 12 -4.47 -17.42 -7.82
CA PRO A 12 -4.72 -16.19 -8.55
C PRO A 12 -5.61 -15.22 -7.75
N PHE A 13 -5.37 -13.93 -7.89
CA PHE A 13 -6.18 -12.89 -7.23
C PHE A 13 -6.12 -11.58 -8.01
N TRP A 14 -7.11 -10.73 -7.83
CA TRP A 14 -7.09 -9.36 -8.32
C TRP A 14 -6.56 -8.45 -7.23
N ILE A 15 -5.68 -7.51 -7.58
CA ILE A 15 -5.19 -6.47 -6.67
C ILE A 15 -5.41 -5.08 -7.26
N ASP A 16 -5.66 -4.09 -6.41
CA ASP A 16 -5.71 -2.70 -6.82
C ASP A 16 -4.37 -2.27 -7.44
N THR A 17 -4.46 -1.48 -8.51
CA THR A 17 -3.31 -1.02 -9.29
C THR A 17 -2.44 -0.03 -8.53
N THR A 18 -3.05 0.66 -7.57
CA THR A 18 -2.50 1.70 -6.72
C THR A 18 -3.05 1.52 -5.31
N GLU A 19 -2.52 2.27 -4.35
CA GLU A 19 -3.13 2.46 -3.04
C GLU A 19 -4.52 3.10 -3.16
N VAL A 20 -5.33 2.91 -2.12
CA VAL A 20 -6.62 3.59 -1.99
C VAL A 20 -6.36 5.08 -1.81
N THR A 21 -7.08 5.91 -2.56
CA THR A 21 -6.88 7.36 -2.52
C THR A 21 -7.76 8.07 -1.50
N VAL A 22 -7.39 9.29 -1.14
CA VAL A 22 -8.24 10.18 -0.33
C VAL A 22 -9.61 10.38 -0.96
N GLY A 23 -9.70 10.53 -2.28
CA GLY A 23 -10.97 10.71 -2.98
C GLY A 23 -11.86 9.47 -2.88
N GLN A 24 -11.26 8.29 -3.03
CA GLN A 24 -11.96 7.01 -2.85
C GLN A 24 -12.45 6.82 -1.41
N PHE A 25 -11.62 7.14 -0.42
CA PHE A 25 -12.00 7.00 0.99
C PHE A 25 -13.09 8.01 1.40
N LYS A 26 -13.04 9.24 0.87
CA LYS A 26 -14.13 10.23 1.05
C LYS A 26 -15.46 9.70 0.50
N LYS A 27 -15.44 9.07 -0.68
CA LYS A 27 -16.64 8.41 -1.24
C LYS A 27 -17.17 7.34 -0.30
N PHE A 28 -16.31 6.48 0.22
CA PHE A 28 -16.68 5.47 1.23
C PHE A 28 -17.36 6.11 2.45
N SER A 29 -16.73 7.11 3.07
CA SER A 29 -17.29 7.81 4.23
C SER A 29 -18.68 8.37 3.97
N LEU A 30 -18.90 8.97 2.80
CA LEU A 30 -20.20 9.53 2.40
C LEU A 30 -21.26 8.46 2.16
N GLU A 31 -20.93 7.39 1.43
CA GLU A 31 -21.91 6.38 1.01
C GLU A 31 -22.25 5.34 2.09
N SER A 32 -21.34 5.09 3.04
CA SER A 32 -21.56 4.13 4.12
C SER A 32 -21.83 4.78 5.49
N ASN A 33 -21.86 6.11 5.55
CA ASN A 33 -21.89 6.88 6.80
C ASN A 33 -20.73 6.53 7.76
N TYR A 34 -19.57 6.11 7.21
CA TYR A 34 -18.39 5.80 8.01
C TYR A 34 -17.68 7.07 8.47
N GLN A 35 -17.59 7.24 9.79
CA GLN A 35 -17.02 8.44 10.40
C GLN A 35 -15.55 8.19 10.75
N LEU A 36 -14.66 8.76 9.94
CA LEU A 36 -13.28 8.99 10.36
C LEU A 36 -13.25 10.23 11.25
N ASP A 37 -12.48 10.20 12.34
CA ASP A 37 -12.32 11.35 13.25
C ASP A 37 -12.03 12.65 12.44
N PRO A 38 -12.84 13.71 12.63
CA PRO A 38 -12.68 14.97 11.91
C PRO A 38 -11.27 15.57 11.98
N THR A 39 -10.58 15.42 13.11
CA THR A 39 -9.22 15.92 13.31
C THR A 39 -8.20 15.19 12.44
N LEU A 40 -8.50 13.96 12.01
CA LEU A 40 -7.64 13.22 11.07
C LEU A 40 -7.77 13.79 9.66
N TRP A 41 -8.93 14.29 9.25
CA TRP A 41 -9.09 14.91 7.93
C TRP A 41 -8.22 16.16 7.76
N GLU A 42 -8.03 16.93 8.82
CA GLU A 42 -7.10 18.07 8.85
C GLU A 42 -5.65 17.59 8.72
N LYS A 43 -5.26 16.57 9.50
CA LYS A 43 -3.91 15.98 9.42
C LYS A 43 -3.60 15.37 8.05
N ILE A 44 -4.58 14.69 7.43
CA ILE A 44 -4.44 14.12 6.08
C ILE A 44 -4.09 15.21 5.07
N GLN A 45 -4.76 16.37 5.14
CA GLN A 45 -4.54 17.46 4.19
C GLN A 45 -3.15 18.10 4.28
N ASN A 46 -2.43 17.90 5.39
CA ASN A 46 -1.06 18.39 5.54
C ASN A 46 0.00 17.56 4.78
N PHE A 47 -0.32 16.33 4.38
CA PHE A 47 0.65 15.43 3.73
C PHE A 47 0.12 14.78 2.44
N SER A 48 -1.20 14.59 2.32
CA SER A 48 -1.86 13.91 1.21
C SER A 48 -2.77 14.89 0.45
N PHE A 49 -2.17 15.61 -0.50
CA PHE A 49 -2.75 16.82 -1.09
C PHE A 49 -3.80 16.51 -2.16
N GLY A 50 -5.02 16.18 -1.71
CA GLY A 50 -6.18 16.05 -2.57
C GLY A 50 -6.52 14.62 -2.99
N GLY A 51 -7.54 14.49 -3.84
CA GLY A 51 -8.25 13.21 -4.06
C GLY A 51 -7.44 12.08 -4.71
N GLN A 52 -6.29 12.39 -5.33
CA GLN A 52 -5.44 11.43 -6.04
C GLN A 52 -4.22 10.97 -5.23
N HIS A 53 -4.02 11.48 -4.01
CA HIS A 53 -2.99 10.99 -3.11
C HIS A 53 -3.51 9.81 -2.29
N PRO A 54 -2.62 8.93 -1.79
CA PRO A 54 -3.03 7.79 -0.97
C PRO A 54 -3.69 8.27 0.32
N ILE A 55 -4.72 7.55 0.76
CA ILE A 55 -5.29 7.78 2.10
C ILE A 55 -4.26 7.36 3.15
N ILE A 56 -4.08 8.22 4.15
CA ILE A 56 -3.18 8.04 5.29
C ILE A 56 -3.92 8.32 6.60
N TYR A 57 -3.25 8.11 7.74
CA TYR A 57 -3.89 8.17 9.06
C TYR A 57 -5.08 7.23 9.19
N VAL A 58 -5.00 6.07 8.53
CA VAL A 58 -5.98 4.98 8.62
C VAL A 58 -5.38 3.81 9.39
N SER A 59 -6.16 3.29 10.33
CA SER A 59 -5.84 2.07 11.06
C SER A 59 -6.13 0.86 10.21
N TRP A 60 -5.69 -0.31 10.68
CA TRP A 60 -6.04 -1.57 10.05
C TRP A 60 -7.57 -1.77 9.96
N ALA A 61 -8.31 -1.37 11.00
CA ALA A 61 -9.76 -1.49 11.02
C ALA A 61 -10.45 -0.56 10.00
N ASP A 62 -9.95 0.67 9.85
CA ASP A 62 -10.44 1.61 8.82
C ASP A 62 -10.24 1.03 7.40
N ALA A 63 -9.06 0.46 7.17
CA ALA A 63 -8.69 -0.16 5.90
C ALA A 63 -9.58 -1.39 5.58
N VAL A 64 -9.84 -2.23 6.58
CA VAL A 64 -10.76 -3.37 6.46
C VAL A 64 -12.19 -2.91 6.19
N ALA A 65 -12.67 -1.87 6.87
CA ALA A 65 -14.02 -1.33 6.66
C ALA A 65 -14.19 -0.85 5.22
N TYR A 66 -13.22 -0.10 4.69
CA TYR A 66 -13.21 0.33 3.29
C TYR A 66 -13.18 -0.86 2.32
N CYS A 67 -12.27 -1.81 2.51
CA CYS A 67 -12.17 -2.94 1.59
C CYS A 67 -13.47 -3.75 1.60
N LYS A 68 -14.09 -4.00 2.77
CA LYS A 68 -15.38 -4.67 2.85
C LYS A 68 -16.49 -3.92 2.12
N TRP A 69 -16.62 -2.61 2.34
CA TRP A 69 -17.60 -1.78 1.66
C TRP A 69 -17.45 -1.82 0.13
N SER A 70 -16.22 -1.87 -0.37
CA SER A 70 -15.93 -1.97 -1.81
C SER A 70 -16.04 -3.39 -2.39
N GLY A 71 -16.49 -4.38 -1.60
CA GLY A 71 -16.61 -5.78 -2.03
C GLY A 71 -15.26 -6.51 -2.13
N LYS A 72 -14.26 -6.07 -1.36
CA LYS A 72 -12.86 -6.53 -1.39
C LYS A 72 -12.39 -6.95 0.01
N ARG A 73 -11.09 -7.25 0.13
CA ARG A 73 -10.37 -7.43 1.41
C ARG A 73 -8.97 -6.84 1.33
N LEU A 74 -8.28 -6.76 2.47
CA LEU A 74 -6.83 -6.50 2.46
C LEU A 74 -6.07 -7.69 1.85
N PRO A 75 -4.92 -7.45 1.19
CA PRO A 75 -4.04 -8.53 0.74
C PRO A 75 -3.51 -9.31 1.95
N ARG A 76 -3.31 -10.62 1.77
CA ARG A 76 -2.38 -11.34 2.65
C ARG A 76 -0.95 -10.90 2.32
N GLU A 77 -0.04 -11.02 3.27
CA GLU A 77 1.36 -10.64 3.03
C GLU A 77 1.95 -11.37 1.84
N GLU A 78 1.73 -12.68 1.71
CA GLU A 78 2.24 -13.44 0.58
C GLU A 78 1.66 -12.99 -0.76
N GLU A 79 0.41 -12.50 -0.77
CA GLU A 79 -0.22 -11.93 -1.97
C GLU A 79 0.40 -10.59 -2.31
N TRP A 80 0.60 -9.73 -1.31
CA TRP A 80 1.24 -8.44 -1.49
C TRP A 80 2.66 -8.61 -2.03
N GLU A 81 3.47 -9.49 -1.44
CA GLU A 81 4.85 -9.73 -1.84
C GLU A 81 4.92 -10.29 -3.26
N TRP A 82 4.09 -11.30 -3.56
CA TRP A 82 4.03 -11.90 -4.90
C TRP A 82 3.64 -10.88 -5.97
N ALA A 83 2.67 -10.02 -5.66
CA ALA A 83 2.28 -8.92 -6.52
C ALA A 83 3.41 -7.89 -6.71
N ALA A 84 4.12 -7.54 -5.63
CA ALA A 84 5.21 -6.56 -5.63
C ALA A 84 6.39 -7.02 -6.51
N ARG A 85 6.71 -8.33 -6.50
CA ARG A 85 7.77 -8.92 -7.33
C ARG A 85 7.55 -8.73 -8.83
N GLY A 86 6.31 -8.59 -9.31
CA GLY A 86 6.05 -8.09 -10.66
C GLY A 86 6.69 -8.92 -11.79
N LYS A 87 6.64 -10.26 -11.71
CA LYS A 87 7.31 -11.24 -12.61
C LYS A 87 8.82 -11.41 -12.40
N LEU A 88 9.42 -10.76 -11.42
CA LEU A 88 10.84 -10.89 -11.13
C LEU A 88 11.09 -11.89 -10.00
N GLU A 89 11.98 -12.84 -10.24
CA GLU A 89 12.41 -13.81 -9.23
C GLU A 89 13.71 -13.36 -8.56
N GLY A 90 13.77 -13.48 -7.23
CA GLY A 90 14.97 -13.21 -6.43
C GLY A 90 15.50 -11.78 -6.55
N LYS A 91 14.64 -10.80 -6.86
CA LYS A 91 15.03 -9.38 -6.93
C LYS A 91 14.68 -8.64 -5.66
N ILE A 92 15.56 -7.69 -5.33
CA ILE A 92 15.50 -6.88 -4.11
C ILE A 92 14.34 -5.88 -4.18
N TYR A 93 14.13 -5.24 -5.33
CA TYR A 93 13.06 -4.26 -5.56
C TYR A 93 12.08 -4.72 -6.66
N PRO A 94 10.87 -4.14 -6.75
CA PRO A 94 9.91 -4.40 -7.83
C PRO A 94 10.46 -4.14 -9.25
N TRP A 95 11.57 -3.41 -9.35
CA TRP A 95 12.25 -3.04 -10.60
C TRP A 95 13.60 -3.73 -10.82
N GLY A 96 14.01 -4.66 -9.95
CA GLY A 96 15.32 -5.33 -10.00
C GLY A 96 16.22 -4.99 -8.82
N ASN A 97 17.55 -5.09 -9.01
CA ASN A 97 18.52 -4.96 -7.92
C ASN A 97 19.23 -3.60 -7.85
N ASP A 98 19.02 -2.74 -8.86
CA ASP A 98 19.72 -1.45 -8.94
C ASP A 98 18.99 -0.39 -8.11
N HIS A 99 19.48 -0.10 -6.90
CA HIS A 99 18.91 0.92 -6.02
C HIS A 99 18.93 2.33 -6.65
N ARG A 100 19.83 2.59 -7.61
CA ARG A 100 19.98 3.93 -8.20
C ARG A 100 18.77 4.29 -9.06
N LYS A 101 17.97 3.29 -9.43
CA LYS A 101 16.71 3.44 -10.13
C LYS A 101 15.52 3.74 -9.21
N ALA A 102 15.69 3.81 -7.89
CA ALA A 102 14.55 4.00 -6.98
C ALA A 102 13.66 5.19 -7.35
N ARG A 103 14.26 6.33 -7.70
CA ARG A 103 13.54 7.56 -8.09
C ARG A 103 12.74 7.44 -9.39
N ASP A 104 12.97 6.40 -10.20
CA ASP A 104 12.15 6.10 -11.38
C ASP A 104 10.85 5.36 -11.03
N TYR A 105 10.78 4.73 -9.85
CA TYR A 105 9.77 3.74 -9.48
C TYR A 105 9.06 4.02 -8.14
N ALA A 106 9.60 4.90 -7.30
CA ALA A 106 9.14 5.08 -5.93
C ALA A 106 9.27 6.53 -5.45
N ASN A 107 8.33 6.94 -4.59
CA ASN A 107 8.45 8.10 -3.73
C ASN A 107 9.08 7.71 -2.38
N LEU A 108 10.17 8.36 -2.00
CA LEU A 108 10.96 8.05 -0.80
C LEU A 108 11.64 9.30 -0.23
N ASN A 109 12.33 9.18 0.89
CA ASN A 109 12.80 10.35 1.65
C ASN A 109 13.65 11.31 0.81
N GLY A 110 13.21 12.57 0.72
CA GLY A 110 13.87 13.66 0.02
C GLY A 110 13.47 13.80 -1.46
N LYS A 111 13.49 15.03 -1.97
CA LYS A 111 13.15 15.36 -3.37
C LYS A 111 14.37 15.21 -4.27
N VAL A 112 14.43 14.15 -5.08
CA VAL A 112 15.55 13.92 -6.00
C VAL A 112 15.06 13.36 -7.34
N GLY A 113 15.48 14.01 -8.42
CA GLY A 113 15.23 13.55 -9.78
C GLY A 113 13.75 13.58 -10.14
N LYS A 114 13.16 12.42 -10.46
CA LYS A 114 11.73 12.32 -10.79
C LYS A 114 10.82 12.36 -9.57
N ASP A 115 11.35 12.02 -8.40
CA ASP A 115 10.63 12.21 -7.15
C ASP A 115 10.76 13.67 -6.70
N LYS A 116 9.70 14.44 -6.97
CA LYS A 116 9.63 15.89 -6.73
C LYS A 116 8.77 16.26 -5.53
N TRP A 117 8.29 15.28 -4.76
CA TRP A 117 7.33 15.49 -3.67
C TRP A 117 8.03 15.59 -2.32
N GLU A 118 7.58 16.53 -1.49
CA GLU A 118 8.10 16.69 -0.12
C GLU A 118 7.62 15.57 0.78
N TYR A 119 6.39 15.15 0.53
CA TYR A 119 5.67 14.13 1.26
C TYR A 119 5.22 13.07 0.25
N LEU A 120 3.95 12.71 0.28
CA LEU A 120 3.33 11.76 -0.61
C LEU A 120 3.27 12.28 -2.04
N SER A 121 3.39 11.36 -2.99
CA SER A 121 3.07 11.60 -4.39
C SER A 121 1.61 11.19 -4.69
N PRO A 122 0.96 11.75 -5.72
CA PRO A 122 -0.25 11.16 -6.27
C PRO A 122 0.03 9.70 -6.64
N VAL A 123 -0.93 8.81 -6.39
CA VAL A 123 -0.75 7.41 -6.75
C VAL A 123 -0.52 7.26 -8.26
N GLY A 124 0.33 6.31 -8.65
CA GLY A 124 0.69 6.06 -10.05
C GLY A 124 1.67 7.07 -10.65
N SER A 125 2.36 7.87 -9.84
CA SER A 125 3.30 8.89 -10.33
C SER A 125 4.59 8.33 -10.94
N PHE A 126 4.93 7.08 -10.62
CA PHE A 126 6.17 6.43 -11.04
C PHE A 126 5.91 5.26 -11.99
N LYS A 127 6.99 4.62 -12.47
CA LYS A 127 6.86 3.44 -13.34
C LYS A 127 6.23 2.26 -12.57
N PRO A 128 5.32 1.49 -13.18
CA PRO A 128 4.79 0.29 -12.55
C PRO A 128 5.79 -0.87 -12.64
N ASN A 129 5.57 -1.92 -11.83
CA ASN A 129 6.27 -3.20 -11.96
C ASN A 129 5.74 -4.03 -13.16
N GLY A 130 6.25 -5.25 -13.35
CA GLY A 130 5.90 -6.09 -14.51
C GLY A 130 4.44 -6.60 -14.56
N TYR A 131 3.65 -6.41 -13.50
CA TYR A 131 2.19 -6.65 -13.49
C TYR A 131 1.36 -5.39 -13.76
N GLY A 132 1.99 -4.22 -13.90
CA GLY A 132 1.29 -2.95 -14.04
C GLY A 132 0.78 -2.41 -12.70
N LEU A 133 1.45 -2.76 -11.59
CA LEU A 133 1.17 -2.25 -10.25
C LEU A 133 2.12 -1.11 -9.92
N TYR A 134 1.56 -0.04 -9.39
CA TYR A 134 2.28 1.17 -9.02
C TYR A 134 2.50 1.20 -7.52
N ASP A 135 3.56 1.93 -7.11
CA ASP A 135 3.81 2.30 -5.72
C ASP A 135 3.87 1.09 -4.78
N MET A 136 4.31 -0.07 -5.28
CA MET A 136 4.57 -1.25 -4.45
C MET A 136 5.76 -1.03 -3.51
N SER A 137 6.59 -0.01 -3.77
CA SER A 137 7.72 0.38 -2.93
C SER A 137 7.66 1.89 -2.75
N GLY A 138 7.68 2.36 -1.50
CA GLY A 138 7.62 3.79 -1.17
C GLY A 138 6.20 4.33 -1.09
N ASN A 139 6.06 5.66 -1.10
CA ASN A 139 4.82 6.41 -0.91
C ASN A 139 4.20 6.15 0.49
N VAL A 140 3.51 5.02 0.71
CA VAL A 140 2.99 4.61 2.01
C VAL A 140 3.28 3.15 2.32
N TRP A 141 3.50 2.85 3.60
CA TRP A 141 3.38 1.50 4.10
C TRP A 141 1.94 1.00 3.94
N GLU A 142 1.76 -0.25 3.57
CA GLU A 142 0.43 -0.80 3.28
C GLU A 142 0.01 -1.90 4.25
N TRP A 143 -1.16 -1.73 4.87
CA TRP A 143 -1.78 -2.76 5.71
C TRP A 143 -2.03 -4.08 4.95
N CYS A 144 -1.58 -5.17 5.55
CA CYS A 144 -1.92 -6.54 5.15
C CYS A 144 -2.92 -7.16 6.14
N GLN A 145 -3.59 -8.24 5.71
CA GLN A 145 -4.59 -8.95 6.50
C GLN A 145 -3.98 -9.67 7.71
N ASP A 146 -2.72 -10.08 7.64
CA ASP A 146 -2.12 -11.01 8.58
C ASP A 146 -1.73 -10.36 9.91
N TRP A 147 -1.68 -11.19 10.94
CA TRP A 147 -1.04 -10.87 12.20
C TRP A 147 0.45 -11.20 12.10
N TYR A 148 1.29 -10.40 12.76
CA TYR A 148 2.72 -10.69 12.88
C TYR A 148 3.01 -11.74 13.94
N ASP A 149 2.24 -11.78 15.03
CA ASP A 149 2.48 -12.68 16.16
C ASP A 149 1.66 -13.97 16.09
N ASP A 150 2.24 -15.06 16.61
CA ASP A 150 1.61 -16.39 16.63
C ASP A 150 0.27 -16.39 17.38
N ASN A 151 0.19 -15.56 18.42
CA ASN A 151 -1.00 -15.38 19.23
C ASN A 151 -2.06 -14.49 18.57
N ARG A 152 -1.78 -13.89 17.41
CA ARG A 152 -2.72 -13.13 16.59
C ARG A 152 -3.46 -12.02 17.34
N THR A 153 -2.75 -11.29 18.18
CA THR A 153 -3.38 -10.32 19.09
C THR A 153 -2.71 -8.96 19.10
N ARG A 154 -1.41 -8.85 18.85
CA ARG A 154 -0.69 -7.60 19.15
C ARG A 154 -0.41 -6.73 17.93
N TYR A 155 0.01 -7.33 16.82
CA TYR A 155 0.60 -6.58 15.71
C TYR A 155 0.11 -7.06 14.35
N ARG A 156 -0.16 -6.11 13.45
CA ARG A 156 -0.55 -6.37 12.05
C ARG A 156 0.60 -6.04 11.13
N LEU A 157 0.64 -6.69 9.96
CA LEU A 157 1.71 -6.49 9.00
C LEU A 157 1.52 -5.26 8.13
N LEU A 158 2.63 -4.59 7.86
CA LEU A 158 2.82 -3.56 6.85
C LEU A 158 3.89 -4.00 5.85
N ARG A 159 3.72 -3.62 4.58
CA ARG A 159 4.69 -3.85 3.49
C ARG A 159 4.97 -2.58 2.69
N GLY A 160 6.10 -2.55 1.97
CA GLY A 160 6.39 -1.56 0.92
C GLY A 160 7.30 -0.40 1.29
N GLY A 161 7.44 -0.03 2.55
CA GLY A 161 8.15 1.21 2.90
C GLY A 161 7.30 2.45 2.58
N SER A 162 7.82 3.65 2.80
CA SER A 162 7.07 4.89 2.59
C SER A 162 7.96 6.08 2.22
N TRP A 163 7.33 7.23 1.98
CA TRP A 163 7.98 8.50 1.67
C TRP A 163 8.98 8.99 2.73
N VAL A 164 8.89 8.53 3.98
CA VAL A 164 9.87 8.89 5.03
C VAL A 164 11.09 7.98 5.06
N ASN A 165 11.10 6.91 4.29
CA ASN A 165 12.15 5.89 4.34
C ASN A 165 13.20 6.07 3.24
N ASP A 166 14.38 5.49 3.46
CA ASP A 166 15.42 5.39 2.43
C ASP A 166 15.18 4.19 1.51
N VAL A 167 16.00 4.07 0.46
CA VAL A 167 15.87 3.00 -0.53
C VAL A 167 16.05 1.60 0.07
N LYS A 168 16.85 1.45 1.13
CA LYS A 168 17.06 0.16 1.79
C LYS A 168 15.79 -0.34 2.47
N SER A 169 14.94 0.57 2.92
CA SER A 169 13.65 0.21 3.51
C SER A 169 12.57 -0.14 2.47
N LEU A 170 12.84 0.04 1.18
CA LEU A 170 11.87 -0.19 0.09
C LEU A 170 11.99 -1.58 -0.57
N GLU A 171 12.82 -2.44 -0.01
CA GLU A 171 12.99 -3.82 -0.49
C GLU A 171 11.66 -4.58 -0.43
N VAL A 172 11.43 -5.44 -1.42
CA VAL A 172 10.17 -6.19 -1.56
C VAL A 172 9.85 -7.00 -0.32
N GLU A 173 10.86 -7.54 0.35
CA GLU A 173 10.76 -8.40 1.53
C GLU A 173 10.62 -7.63 2.85
N ASN A 174 10.83 -6.31 2.84
CA ASN A 174 10.80 -5.52 4.05
C ASN A 174 9.38 -5.44 4.63
N ARG A 175 9.29 -5.57 5.95
CA ARG A 175 8.03 -5.61 6.69
C ARG A 175 8.12 -4.82 7.98
N SER A 176 6.99 -4.29 8.42
CA SER A 176 6.83 -3.65 9.72
C SER A 176 5.59 -4.23 10.42
N SER A 177 5.55 -4.17 11.75
CA SER A 177 4.51 -4.81 12.55
C SER A 177 3.96 -3.91 13.66
N PRO A 178 3.28 -2.80 13.34
CA PRO A 178 2.71 -1.91 14.34
C PRO A 178 1.42 -2.47 14.96
N ALA A 179 1.00 -1.82 16.05
CA ALA A 179 -0.31 -2.09 16.65
C ALA A 179 -1.44 -1.77 15.64
N PRO A 180 -2.53 -2.56 15.60
CA PRO A 180 -3.58 -2.43 14.59
C PRO A 180 -4.31 -1.07 14.60
N TYR A 181 -4.28 -0.36 15.73
CA TYR A 181 -4.91 0.95 15.90
C TYR A 181 -4.01 2.13 15.48
N LEU A 182 -2.74 1.87 15.15
CA LEU A 182 -1.80 2.92 14.76
C LEU A 182 -2.28 3.62 13.48
N ARG A 183 -2.16 4.95 13.46
CA ARG A 183 -2.51 5.82 12.33
C ARG A 183 -1.37 6.80 12.13
N GLN A 184 -0.71 6.77 10.98
CA GLN A 184 0.41 7.65 10.67
C GLN A 184 0.31 8.24 9.26
N ASN A 185 1.01 9.34 9.02
CA ASN A 185 1.08 10.04 7.72
C ASN A 185 1.84 9.28 6.63
N TYR A 186 2.31 8.08 6.94
CA TYR A 186 3.03 7.20 6.02
C TYR A 186 2.40 5.80 5.95
N ILE A 187 1.21 5.60 6.53
CA ILE A 187 0.50 4.30 6.52
C ILE A 187 -0.82 4.46 5.77
N GLY A 188 -0.97 3.66 4.70
CA GLY A 188 -2.17 3.51 3.89
C GLY A 188 -2.45 2.03 3.62
N PHE A 189 -3.09 1.73 2.49
CA PHE A 189 -3.41 0.36 2.07
C PHE A 189 -3.88 0.29 0.62
N ARG A 190 -3.91 -0.93 0.08
CA ARG A 190 -4.63 -1.29 -1.15
C ARG A 190 -5.48 -2.55 -0.91
N CYS A 191 -6.46 -2.83 -1.76
CA CYS A 191 -7.33 -3.99 -1.59
C CYS A 191 -7.09 -5.08 -2.66
N VAL A 192 -7.56 -6.29 -2.37
CA VAL A 192 -7.59 -7.45 -3.27
C VAL A 192 -8.98 -8.09 -3.32
N VAL A 193 -9.24 -8.84 -4.39
CA VAL A 193 -10.39 -9.73 -4.56
C VAL A 193 -9.87 -11.12 -4.91
N SER A 194 -10.35 -12.14 -4.20
CA SER A 194 -9.98 -13.53 -4.49
C SER A 194 -10.69 -14.01 -5.75
N THR A 195 -10.03 -14.81 -6.59
CA THR A 195 -10.75 -15.51 -7.66
C THR A 195 -11.62 -16.60 -7.03
N ILE A 196 -12.84 -16.79 -7.54
CA ILE A 196 -13.65 -17.95 -7.18
C ILE A 196 -12.89 -19.19 -7.68
N ASP A 197 -12.75 -20.21 -6.84
CA ASP A 197 -12.25 -21.52 -7.28
C ASP A 197 -13.23 -22.05 -8.34
N GLN A 198 -12.76 -22.25 -9.59
CA GLN A 198 -13.52 -22.98 -10.61
C GLN A 198 -13.50 -24.47 -10.29
#